data_AF-A0A3B0P8D0-F1
#
_entry.id   AF-A0A3B0P8D0-F1
#
_cell.length_a   1.000
_cell.length_b   1.000
_cell.length_c   1.000
_cell.angle_alpha   90.00
_cell.angle_beta   90.00
_cell.angle_gamma   90.00
#
_symmetry.space_group_name_H-M   'P 1'
#
loop_
_entity.id
_entity.type
_entity.pdbx_description
1 polymer ?
#
loop_
_entity_poly.entity_id
_entity_poly.type
_entity_poly.pdbx_seq_one_letter_code
_entity_poly.pdbx_strand_id
1 'polypeptide(L)' 'MTNFGPTAVVKNFIDSVAVANKTFSYKYSKKGDAVGLLDHLRVMIVTTQGAPKDW' A
#
# COMPACT_ATOMS: atom_id res chain seq x y z
N MET A 1 -4.00 9.86 -11.26
CA MET A 1 -3.89 8.45 -11.68
C MET A 1 -3.05 8.43 -12.93
N THR A 2 -2.02 7.59 -12.95
CA THR A 2 -1.11 7.40 -14.07
C THR A 2 -1.23 5.95 -14.50
N ASN A 3 -1.73 5.70 -15.71
CA ASN A 3 -1.95 4.35 -16.25
C ASN A 3 -2.66 3.41 -15.25
N PHE A 4 -3.83 3.82 -14.76
CA PHE A 4 -4.64 3.07 -13.78
C PHE A 4 -4.00 2.88 -12.39
N GLY A 5 -2.92 3.60 -12.06
CA GLY A 5 -2.23 3.48 -10.77
C GLY A 5 -1.67 4.79 -10.19
N PRO A 6 -0.91 4.69 -9.09
CA PRO A 6 -0.12 5.81 -8.57
C PRO A 6 1.05 6.14 -9.49
N THR A 7 1.66 7.31 -9.33
CA THR A 7 2.90 7.64 -10.03
C THR A 7 4.05 6.74 -9.57
N ALA A 8 5.09 6.59 -10.40
CA ALA A 8 6.25 5.78 -10.08
C ALA A 8 6.93 6.19 -8.76
N VAL A 9 6.97 7.49 -8.45
CA VAL A 9 7.53 8.02 -7.20
C VAL A 9 6.77 7.50 -5.98
N VAL A 10 5.43 7.55 -6.01
CA VAL A 10 4.60 7.04 -4.91
C VAL A 10 4.75 5.52 -4.78
N LYS A 11 4.82 4.79 -5.89
CA LYS A 11 5.07 3.34 -5.87
C LYS A 11 6.42 2.99 -5.24
N ASN A 12 7.48 3.68 -5.64
CA ASN A 12 8.81 3.49 -5.08
C ASN A 12 8.86 3.82 -3.57
N PHE A 13 8.14 4.85 -3.14
CA PHE A 13 8.02 5.15 -1.72
C PHE A 13 7.39 3.99 -0.95
N ILE A 14 6.24 3.48 -1.40
CA ILE A 14 5.58 2.33 -0.76
C ILE A 14 6.49 1.10 -0.74
N ASP A 15 7.20 0.82 -1.83
CA ASP A 15 8.16 -0.30 -1.90
C ASP A 15 9.30 -0.14 -0.89
N SER A 16 9.79 1.08 -0.68
CA SER A 16 10.87 1.36 0.26
C SER A 16 10.45 1.20 1.73
N VAL A 17 9.16 1.38 2.05
CA VAL A 17 8.65 1.30 3.44
C VAL A 17 7.90 0.00 3.74
N ALA A 18 7.59 -0.82 2.74
CA ALA A 18 6.98 -2.15 2.90
C ALA A 18 8.03 -3.18 3.36
N VAL A 19 8.52 -3.04 4.60
CA VAL A 19 9.58 -3.87 5.18
C VAL A 19 9.01 -4.88 6.19
N ALA A 20 9.40 -6.14 6.03
CA ALA A 20 9.01 -7.21 6.94
C ALA A 20 9.51 -6.96 8.38
N ASN A 21 8.69 -7.35 9.35
CA ASN A 21 8.85 -7.09 10.79
C ASN A 21 8.93 -5.60 11.17
N LYS A 22 8.57 -4.69 10.25
CA LYS A 22 8.40 -3.26 10.50
C LYS A 22 6.99 -2.80 10.19
N THR A 23 6.51 -3.06 8.98
CA THR A 23 5.17 -2.65 8.53
C THR A 23 4.23 -3.81 8.29
N PHE A 24 4.76 -5.02 8.08
CA PHE A 24 4.01 -6.28 8.03
C PHE A 24 4.85 -7.46 8.53
N SER A 25 4.22 -8.61 8.74
CA SER A 25 4.88 -9.89 9.03
C SER A 25 4.48 -10.95 7.99
N TYR A 26 5.39 -11.87 7.66
CA TYR A 26 5.11 -12.97 6.73
C TYR A 26 4.32 -14.11 7.40
N LYS A 27 3.52 -14.82 6.58
CA LYS A 27 2.70 -16.00 6.94
C LYS A 27 3.45 -17.11 7.71
N TYR A 28 4.77 -17.20 7.53
CA TYR A 28 5.58 -18.24 8.16
C TYR A 28 6.39 -17.76 9.37
N SER A 29 6.29 -16.47 9.76
CA SER A 29 6.96 -15.96 10.96
C SER A 29 6.25 -16.39 12.25
N LYS A 30 4.93 -16.63 12.18
CA LYS A 30 4.07 -17.26 13.20
C LYS A 30 2.97 -17.97 12.41
N LYS A 31 2.64 -19.25 12.68
CA LYS A 31 1.62 -20.01 11.91
C LYS A 31 0.32 -19.19 11.71
N GLY A 32 0.09 -18.63 10.53
CA GLY A 32 -1.07 -17.76 10.21
C GLY A 32 -0.83 -16.93 8.95
N ASP A 33 -1.79 -16.16 8.44
CA ASP A 33 -1.58 -15.33 7.24
C ASP A 33 -0.60 -14.15 7.48
N ALA A 34 -0.20 -13.45 6.41
CA ALA A 34 0.58 -12.23 6.57
C ALA A 34 -0.27 -11.15 7.27
N VAL A 35 0.29 -10.48 8.29
CA VAL A 35 -0.42 -9.49 9.11
C VAL A 35 0.26 -8.13 9.01
N GLY A 36 -0.51 -7.06 8.83
CA GLY A 36 -0.03 -5.68 8.89
C GLY A 36 0.24 -5.24 10.34
N LEU A 37 1.33 -4.49 10.56
CA LEU A 37 1.78 -4.06 11.89
C LEU A 37 1.42 -2.59 12.21
N LEU A 38 0.80 -1.88 11.27
CA LEU A 38 0.45 -0.45 11.39
C LEU A 38 -1.05 -0.26 11.67
N ASP A 39 -1.57 -0.97 12.67
CA ASP A 39 -3.00 -1.03 13.02
C ASP A 39 -3.58 0.26 13.65
N HIS A 40 -2.72 1.19 14.05
CA HIS A 40 -3.08 2.47 14.66
C HIS A 40 -3.27 3.61 13.64
N LEU A 41 -2.96 3.40 12.36
CA LEU A 41 -3.05 4.44 11.34
C LEU A 41 -4.47 4.59 10.79
N ARG A 42 -4.89 5.85 10.59
CA ARG A 42 -6.08 6.21 9.79
C ARG A 42 -5.60 6.75 8.45
N VAL A 43 -6.03 6.15 7.35
CA VAL A 43 -5.51 6.45 6.01
C VAL A 43 -6.62 7.03 5.13
N MET A 44 -6.28 8.05 4.35
CA MET A 44 -7.13 8.63 3.31
C MET A 44 -6.33 8.73 2.00
N ILE A 45 -6.95 8.35 0.88
CA ILE A 45 -6.35 8.46 -0.45
C ILE A 45 -7.01 9.63 -1.17
N VAL A 46 -6.23 10.68 -1.45
CA VAL A 46 -6.66 11.80 -2.29
C VAL A 46 -6.01 11.61 -3.65
N THR A 47 -6.83 11.46 -4.69
CA THR A 47 -6.37 11.21 -6.05
C THR A 47 -7.25 11.96 -7.04
N THR A 48 -6.72 12.18 -8.23
CA THR A 48 -7.44 12.71 -9.38
C THR A 48 -7.29 11.74 -10.55
N GLN A 49 -8.27 11.70 -11.42
CA GLN A 49 -8.19 10.97 -12.69
C GLN A 49 -8.78 11.83 -13.80
N GLY A 50 -8.25 11.69 -15.01
CA GLY A 50 -8.76 12.43 -16.17
C GLY A 50 -10.01 11.80 -16.77
N ALA A 51 -10.15 10.47 -16.64
CA ALA A 51 -11.33 9.75 -17.11
C ALA A 51 -12.50 9.85 -16.10
N PRO A 52 -13.76 9.73 -16.55
CA PRO A 52 -14.91 9.57 -15.67
C PRO A 52 -14.75 8.38 -14.72
N LYS A 53 -15.49 8.39 -13.60
CA LYS A 53 -15.38 7.35 -12.56
C LYS A 53 -15.68 5.94 -13.05
N ASP A 54 -16.58 5.81 -14.02
CA ASP A 54 -17.17 4.53 -14.45
C ASP A 54 -16.61 4.04 -15.80
N TRP A 55 -15.45 4.57 -16.22
CA TRP A 55 -14.73 4.15 -17.43
C TRP A 55 -13.57 3.22 -17.06
#